data_AF-A0A9C6XT21-F1
#
_entry.id   AF-A0A9C6XT21-F1
#
_cell.length_a   1.000
_cell.length_b   1.000
_cell.length_c   1.000
_cell.angle_alpha   90.00
_cell.angle_beta   90.00
_cell.angle_gamma   90.00
#
_symmetry.space_group_name_H-M   'P 1'
#
loop_
_entity.id
_entity.type
_entity.pdbx_description
1 polymer ?
#
loop_
_entity_poly.entity_id
_entity_poly.type
_entity_poly.pdbx_seq_one_letter_code
_entity_poly.pdbx_strand_id
1 'polypeptide(L)'
;MVGQMADPQSVEYAVVALLERVDALRRGGSGSSPYPAPRPTVQAELRTLEFWRATISECLATFFLVFVVCGAGAGASGGAGASGATHNNGALLATALAAGFCMATLYQCFGHISGAHANPAVTAAMAVTRNITPLRALMFVTAQCGGGIAGAALLYGVTVPGYPALASIAPHPGHMSAWERFGVELILSFLLVLTYCGATDGHRRALGSAGPAIGAAYLACTLVSVSILLERSSI
;
A
#
# COMPACT_ATOMS: atom_id res chain seq x y z
N MET A 1 29.31 22.58 -43.12
CA MET A 1 28.94 23.90 -42.59
C MET A 1 28.97 23.82 -41.08
N VAL A 2 30.09 24.26 -40.52
CA VAL A 2 30.38 24.23 -39.08
C VAL A 2 29.60 25.35 -38.41
N GLY A 3 28.78 25.00 -37.42
CA GLY A 3 28.02 25.95 -36.63
C GLY A 3 28.94 26.96 -35.95
N GLN A 4 28.75 28.23 -36.27
CA GLN A 4 29.37 29.33 -35.55
C GLN A 4 28.91 29.25 -34.09
N MET A 5 29.86 29.04 -33.18
CA MET A 5 29.65 29.24 -31.75
C MET A 5 29.23 30.69 -31.54
N ALA A 6 27.97 30.88 -31.15
CA ALA A 6 27.44 32.19 -30.77
C ALA A 6 28.26 32.75 -29.60
N ASP A 7 28.61 34.03 -29.71
CA ASP A 7 29.38 34.77 -28.73
C ASP A 7 28.64 34.79 -27.37
N PRO A 8 29.25 34.34 -26.26
CA PRO A 8 28.61 34.28 -24.94
C PRO A 8 28.23 35.65 -24.34
N GLN A 9 28.54 36.76 -25.01
CA GLN A 9 28.09 38.11 -24.65
C GLN A 9 26.97 38.65 -25.55
N SER A 10 26.49 37.87 -26.53
CA SER A 10 25.40 38.29 -27.41
C SER A 10 24.07 38.29 -26.66
N VAL A 11 23.28 39.35 -26.88
CA VAL A 11 21.93 39.51 -26.30
C VAL A 11 21.02 38.36 -26.73
N GLU A 12 21.25 37.79 -27.92
CA GLU A 12 20.51 36.63 -28.42
C GLU A 12 20.75 35.39 -27.54
N TYR A 13 21.98 35.15 -27.08
CA TYR A 13 22.29 34.03 -26.19
C TYR A 13 21.61 34.20 -24.83
N ALA A 14 21.63 35.42 -24.29
CA ALA A 14 20.96 35.74 -23.02
C ALA A 14 19.44 35.55 -23.13
N VAL A 15 18.83 35.99 -24.24
CA VAL A 15 17.39 35.83 -24.51
C VAL A 15 17.03 34.36 -24.68
N VAL A 16 17.81 33.58 -25.42
CA VAL A 16 17.58 32.13 -25.59
C VAL A 16 17.71 31.40 -24.25
N ALA A 17 18.75 31.68 -23.46
CA ALA A 17 18.93 31.07 -22.15
C ALA A 17 17.82 31.43 -21.15
N LEU A 18 17.30 32.67 -21.21
CA LEU A 18 16.15 33.10 -20.41
C LEU A 18 14.86 32.43 -20.88
N LEU A 19 14.64 32.33 -22.19
CA LEU A 19 13.48 31.65 -22.75
C LEU A 19 13.50 30.16 -22.42
N GLU A 20 14.65 29.49 -22.50
CA GLU A 20 14.79 28.09 -22.08
C GLU A 20 14.52 27.90 -20.58
N ARG A 21 14.99 28.81 -19.73
CA ARG A 21 14.68 28.79 -18.28
C ARG A 21 13.21 29.06 -18.00
N VAL A 22 12.59 30.01 -18.71
CA VAL A 22 11.16 30.32 -18.58
C VAL A 22 10.31 29.17 -19.11
N ASP A 23 10.70 28.51 -20.19
CA ASP A 23 10.02 27.33 -20.71
C ASP A 23 10.21 26.12 -19.79
N ALA A 24 11.38 25.95 -19.17
CA ALA A 24 11.62 24.93 -18.15
C ALA A 24 10.76 25.16 -16.89
N LEU A 25 10.56 26.42 -16.49
CA LEU A 25 9.70 26.80 -15.37
C LEU A 25 8.21 26.70 -15.73
N ARG A 26 7.83 27.06 -16.96
CA ARG A 26 6.46 26.95 -17.50
C ARG A 26 6.05 25.50 -17.69
N ARG A 27 6.99 24.62 -18.08
CA ARG A 27 6.83 23.16 -18.09
C ARG A 27 7.01 22.53 -16.71
N GLY A 28 6.87 23.32 -15.63
CA GLY A 28 7.12 22.92 -14.25
C GLY A 28 6.71 21.47 -13.96
N GLY A 29 7.72 20.63 -13.71
CA GLY A 29 7.54 19.32 -13.09
C GLY A 29 8.11 18.09 -13.82
N SER A 30 8.75 18.20 -15.00
CA SER A 30 9.32 17.01 -15.67
C SER A 30 10.59 17.27 -16.50
N GLY A 31 11.37 18.28 -16.13
CA GLY A 31 12.75 18.41 -16.62
C GLY A 31 13.66 17.55 -15.76
N SER A 32 14.07 16.37 -16.25
CA SER A 32 15.18 15.62 -15.69
C SER A 32 16.45 16.47 -15.81
N SER A 33 16.82 17.17 -14.73
CA SER A 33 18.18 17.69 -14.57
C SER A 33 19.16 16.56 -14.93
N PRO A 34 20.15 16.78 -15.82
CA PRO A 34 21.19 15.79 -16.11
C PRO A 34 21.99 15.40 -14.86
N TYR A 35 21.93 16.24 -13.83
CA TYR A 35 22.48 15.98 -12.51
C TYR A 35 21.38 15.40 -11.62
N PRO A 36 21.52 14.13 -11.16
CA PRO A 36 20.62 13.59 -10.15
C PRO A 36 20.70 14.49 -8.91
N ALA A 37 19.54 14.97 -8.45
CA ALA A 37 19.47 15.76 -7.22
C ALA A 37 20.17 14.97 -6.09
N PRO A 38 21.03 15.61 -5.27
CA PRO A 38 21.65 14.95 -4.12
C PRO A 38 20.55 14.32 -3.27
N ARG A 39 20.65 13.02 -3.01
CA ARG A 39 19.70 12.34 -2.12
C ARG A 39 19.73 13.09 -0.79
N PRO A 40 18.57 13.56 -0.28
CA PRO A 40 18.54 14.24 1.00
C PRO A 40 19.18 13.32 2.03
N THR A 41 20.09 13.88 2.83
CA THR A 41 20.67 13.15 3.95
C THR A 41 19.55 12.68 4.87
N VAL A 42 19.74 11.52 5.50
CA VAL A 42 18.74 10.88 6.38
C VAL A 42 18.14 11.86 7.41
N GLN A 43 18.96 12.77 7.94
CA GLN A 43 18.56 13.80 8.89
C GLN A 43 17.71 14.92 8.25
N ALA A 44 17.94 15.24 6.97
CA ALA A 44 17.13 16.19 6.23
C ALA A 44 15.76 15.61 5.89
N GLU A 45 15.67 14.31 5.57
CA GLU A 45 14.40 13.63 5.29
C GLU A 45 13.46 13.64 6.50
N LEU A 46 13.98 13.36 7.71
CA LEU A 46 13.23 13.37 8.98
C LEU A 46 12.64 14.73 9.36
N ARG A 47 13.23 15.82 8.85
CA ARG A 47 12.78 17.19 9.13
C ARG A 47 11.72 17.68 8.16
N THR A 48 11.35 16.89 7.16
CA THR A 48 10.30 17.28 6.21
C THR A 48 8.92 16.95 6.78
N LEU A 49 7.98 17.89 6.63
CA LEU A 49 6.57 17.67 6.99
C LEU A 49 5.93 16.59 6.12
N GLU A 50 6.39 16.43 4.88
CA GLU A 50 5.92 15.41 3.95
C GLU A 50 6.20 14.00 4.44
N PHE A 51 7.37 13.77 5.05
CA PHE A 51 7.73 12.50 5.65
C PHE A 51 6.77 12.09 6.77
N TRP A 52 6.51 13.00 7.70
CA TRP A 52 5.59 12.74 8.82
C TRP A 52 4.15 12.59 8.35
N ARG A 53 3.72 13.42 7.38
CA ARG A 53 2.39 13.30 6.78
C ARG A 53 2.21 11.93 6.10
N ALA A 54 3.22 11.46 5.37
CA ALA A 54 3.21 10.15 4.73
C ALA A 54 3.21 9.00 5.75
N THR A 55 3.98 9.13 6.84
CA THR A 55 4.02 8.12 7.91
C THR A 55 2.67 8.01 8.63
N ILE A 56 2.04 9.14 8.92
CA ILE A 56 0.71 9.18 9.54
C ILE A 56 -0.34 8.61 8.58
N SER A 57 -0.25 8.90 7.27
CA SER A 57 -1.19 8.31 6.31
C SER A 57 -1.05 6.79 6.19
N GLU A 58 0.15 6.23 6.30
CA GLU A 58 0.36 4.77 6.34
C GLU A 58 -0.25 4.13 7.60
N CYS A 59 -0.13 4.81 8.75
CA CYS A 59 -0.79 4.39 9.99
C CYS A 59 -2.32 4.37 9.82
N LEU A 60 -2.90 5.47 9.33
CA LEU A 60 -4.34 5.59 9.10
C LEU A 60 -4.85 4.61 8.04
N ALA A 61 -4.13 4.43 6.94
CA ALA A 61 -4.51 3.49 5.90
C ALA A 61 -4.58 2.06 6.46
N THR A 62 -3.55 1.64 7.21
CA THR A 62 -3.51 0.30 7.81
C THR A 62 -4.57 0.13 8.90
N PHE A 63 -4.81 1.17 9.69
CA PHE A 63 -5.89 1.20 10.69
C PHE A 63 -7.26 0.92 10.05
N PHE A 64 -7.62 1.67 9.01
CA PHE A 64 -8.91 1.49 8.35
C PHE A 64 -8.98 0.15 7.63
N LEU A 65 -7.89 -0.30 7.00
CA LEU A 65 -7.83 -1.58 6.33
C LEU A 65 -8.13 -2.72 7.31
N VAL A 66 -7.44 -2.78 8.45
CA VAL A 66 -7.64 -3.84 9.45
C VAL A 66 -9.04 -3.76 10.05
N PHE A 67 -9.51 -2.57 10.43
CA PHE A 67 -10.83 -2.37 11.01
C PHE A 67 -11.95 -2.86 10.06
N VAL A 68 -11.90 -2.47 8.79
CA VAL A 68 -12.93 -2.81 7.79
C VAL A 68 -12.89 -4.29 7.43
N VAL A 69 -11.70 -4.86 7.16
CA VAL A 69 -11.56 -6.26 6.75
C VAL A 69 -11.97 -7.21 7.87
N CYS A 70 -11.45 -6.98 9.08
CA CYS A 70 -11.76 -7.84 10.22
C CYS A 70 -13.23 -7.67 10.65
N GLY A 71 -13.74 -6.43 10.61
CA GLY A 71 -15.15 -6.13 10.91
C GLY A 71 -16.12 -6.77 9.94
N ALA A 72 -15.82 -6.79 8.63
CA ALA A 72 -16.63 -7.45 7.62
C ALA A 72 -16.70 -8.97 7.84
N GLY A 73 -15.57 -9.61 8.14
CA GLY A 73 -15.53 -11.04 8.43
C GLY A 73 -16.27 -11.41 9.71
N ALA A 74 -16.08 -10.61 10.75
CA ALA A 74 -16.82 -10.80 11.99
C ALA A 74 -18.33 -10.64 11.73
N GLY A 75 -18.77 -9.51 11.18
CA GLY A 75 -20.18 -9.19 10.90
C GLY A 75 -20.92 -10.26 10.10
N ALA A 76 -20.28 -10.81 9.07
CA ALA A 76 -20.88 -11.81 8.19
C ALA A 76 -20.91 -13.24 8.79
N SER A 77 -20.19 -13.49 9.88
CA SER A 77 -20.10 -14.81 10.54
C SER A 77 -21.21 -15.12 11.56
N GLY A 78 -22.19 -14.22 11.76
CA GLY A 78 -23.44 -14.54 12.47
C GLY A 78 -23.79 -13.72 13.71
N GLY A 79 -23.05 -12.64 14.04
CA GLY A 79 -23.37 -11.78 15.19
C GLY A 79 -23.16 -12.45 16.56
N ALA A 80 -23.33 -11.68 17.64
CA ALA A 80 -22.96 -12.02 19.04
C ALA A 80 -23.66 -13.26 19.67
N GLY A 81 -24.43 -14.03 18.90
CA GLY A 81 -25.10 -15.26 19.34
C GLY A 81 -24.54 -16.56 18.73
N ALA A 82 -23.69 -16.47 17.71
CA ALA A 82 -23.07 -17.66 17.12
C ALA A 82 -21.86 -18.08 17.97
N SER A 83 -22.08 -19.08 18.84
CA SER A 83 -21.00 -19.73 19.57
C SER A 83 -20.18 -20.58 18.59
N GLY A 84 -19.18 -19.94 17.98
CA GLY A 84 -18.30 -20.52 16.97
C GLY A 84 -18.20 -19.61 15.77
N ALA A 85 -16.98 -19.37 15.28
CA ALA A 85 -16.77 -18.71 14.00
C ALA A 85 -17.32 -19.64 12.90
N THR A 86 -18.62 -19.57 12.61
CA THR A 86 -19.21 -20.26 11.47
C THR A 86 -18.70 -19.60 10.20
N HIS A 87 -17.65 -20.21 9.71
CA HIS A 87 -16.88 -19.87 8.54
C HIS A 87 -17.69 -20.28 7.30
N ASN A 88 -18.68 -19.45 6.97
CA ASN A 88 -19.59 -19.65 5.84
C ASN A 88 -19.11 -18.88 4.60
N ASN A 89 -19.62 -19.28 3.42
CA ASN A 89 -19.29 -18.65 2.15
C ASN A 89 -19.59 -17.13 2.15
N GLY A 90 -20.56 -16.68 2.97
CA GLY A 90 -20.90 -15.27 3.13
C GLY A 90 -19.78 -14.45 3.80
N ALA A 91 -19.19 -14.95 4.88
CA ALA A 91 -18.09 -14.29 5.58
C ALA A 91 -16.82 -14.24 4.72
N LEU A 92 -16.56 -15.28 3.94
CA LEU A 92 -15.45 -15.29 2.98
C LEU A 92 -15.61 -14.23 1.89
N LEU A 93 -16.80 -14.15 1.29
CA LEU A 93 -17.02 -13.15 0.24
C LEU A 93 -17.01 -11.72 0.82
N ALA A 94 -17.58 -11.52 2.00
CA ALA A 94 -17.60 -10.22 2.68
C ALA A 94 -16.17 -9.74 3.01
N THR A 95 -15.31 -10.60 3.54
CA THR A 95 -13.91 -10.26 3.84
C THR A 95 -13.11 -9.93 2.57
N ALA A 96 -13.23 -10.74 1.53
CA ALA A 96 -12.52 -10.52 0.27
C ALA A 96 -12.96 -9.21 -0.42
N LEU A 97 -14.26 -8.95 -0.50
CA LEU A 97 -14.80 -7.71 -1.07
C LEU A 97 -14.39 -6.50 -0.23
N ALA A 98 -14.47 -6.60 1.10
CA ALA A 98 -14.05 -5.54 2.00
C ALA A 98 -12.57 -5.21 1.84
N ALA A 99 -11.69 -6.22 1.75
CA ALA A 99 -10.25 -6.02 1.54
C ALA A 99 -9.96 -5.30 0.22
N GLY A 100 -10.59 -5.75 -0.87
CA GLY A 100 -10.37 -5.15 -2.18
C GLY A 100 -10.87 -3.72 -2.29
N PHE A 101 -12.13 -3.48 -1.94
CA PHE A 101 -12.73 -2.15 -2.04
C PHE A 101 -12.10 -1.18 -1.04
N CYS A 102 -11.86 -1.60 0.20
CA CYS A 102 -11.19 -0.76 1.18
C CYS A 102 -9.81 -0.36 0.67
N MET A 103 -8.99 -1.29 0.17
CA MET A 103 -7.68 -0.95 -0.33
C MET A 103 -7.72 -0.04 -1.57
N ALA A 104 -8.65 -0.28 -2.51
CA ALA A 104 -8.83 0.60 -3.66
C ALA A 104 -9.14 2.04 -3.23
N THR A 105 -10.04 2.20 -2.25
CA THR A 105 -10.40 3.51 -1.67
C THR A 105 -9.23 4.13 -0.93
N LEU A 106 -8.54 3.38 -0.08
CA LEU A 106 -7.40 3.87 0.68
C LEU A 106 -6.25 4.31 -0.24
N TYR A 107 -6.01 3.58 -1.32
CA TYR A 107 -5.05 4.00 -2.34
C TYR A 107 -5.48 5.31 -3.01
N GLN A 108 -6.79 5.48 -3.31
CA GLN A 108 -7.29 6.72 -3.88
C GLN A 108 -7.17 7.91 -2.92
N CYS A 109 -7.32 7.68 -1.61
CA CYS A 109 -7.20 8.69 -0.57
C CYS A 109 -5.74 9.04 -0.23
N PHE A 110 -4.89 8.04 -0.06
CA PHE A 110 -3.55 8.20 0.53
C PHE A 110 -2.40 7.93 -0.45
N GLY A 111 -2.68 7.44 -1.66
CA GLY A 111 -1.67 7.09 -2.67
C GLY A 111 -0.80 8.28 -3.07
N HIS A 112 -1.39 9.47 -3.21
CA HIS A 112 -0.66 10.71 -3.51
C HIS A 112 0.16 11.26 -2.33
N ILE A 113 -0.09 10.78 -1.11
CA ILE A 113 0.59 11.24 0.12
C ILE A 113 1.76 10.33 0.47
N SER A 114 1.54 9.01 0.42
CA SER A 114 2.51 8.01 0.90
C SER A 114 2.80 6.88 -0.09
N GLY A 115 2.01 6.74 -1.15
CA GLY A 115 1.93 5.50 -1.94
C GLY A 115 0.87 4.54 -1.43
N ALA A 116 0.35 4.73 -0.20
CA ALA A 116 -0.63 3.84 0.43
C ALA A 116 -0.19 2.37 0.34
N HIS A 117 0.98 2.08 0.89
CA HIS A 117 1.50 0.72 0.94
C HIS A 117 0.61 -0.15 1.84
N ALA A 118 0.26 0.37 3.03
CA ALA A 118 -0.55 -0.27 4.07
C ALA A 118 -0.13 -1.72 4.39
N ASN A 119 1.10 -2.08 4.04
CA ASN A 119 1.60 -3.44 4.05
C ASN A 119 3.14 -3.45 4.12
N PRO A 120 3.72 -4.15 5.13
CA PRO A 120 5.17 -4.25 5.28
C PRO A 120 5.88 -4.91 4.09
N ALA A 121 5.29 -5.91 3.45
CA ALA A 121 5.87 -6.60 2.30
C ALA A 121 5.96 -5.69 1.06
N VAL A 122 4.91 -4.89 0.81
CA VAL A 122 4.90 -3.86 -0.24
C VAL A 122 5.95 -2.80 0.05
N THR A 123 6.03 -2.34 1.29
CA THR A 123 7.03 -1.35 1.72
C THR A 123 8.46 -1.87 1.56
N ALA A 124 8.72 -3.11 1.94
CA ALA A 124 10.02 -3.76 1.75
C ALA A 124 10.39 -3.87 0.26
N ALA A 125 9.44 -4.26 -0.59
CA ALA A 125 9.66 -4.32 -2.04
C ALA A 125 9.99 -2.94 -2.63
N MET A 126 9.30 -1.88 -2.18
CA MET A 126 9.59 -0.50 -2.59
C MET A 126 10.97 -0.02 -2.09
N ALA A 127 11.43 -0.51 -0.94
CA ALA A 127 12.78 -0.23 -0.45
C ALA A 127 13.86 -0.96 -1.28
N VAL A 128 13.64 -2.24 -1.62
CA VAL A 128 14.56 -3.05 -2.45
C VAL A 128 14.68 -2.50 -3.87
N THR A 129 13.55 -2.07 -4.44
CA THR A 129 13.50 -1.40 -5.76
C THR A 129 14.02 0.04 -5.74
N ARG A 130 14.46 0.54 -4.56
CA ARG A 130 15.00 1.89 -4.33
C ARG A 130 14.01 3.03 -4.63
N ASN A 131 12.71 2.74 -4.59
CA ASN A 131 11.66 3.75 -4.69
C ASN A 131 11.49 4.54 -3.38
N ILE A 132 11.81 3.94 -2.24
CA ILE A 132 11.84 4.62 -0.93
C ILE A 132 13.17 4.40 -0.22
N THR A 133 13.51 5.29 0.71
CA THR A 133 14.70 5.13 1.55
C THR A 133 14.48 4.03 2.61
N PRO A 134 15.53 3.30 3.04
CA PRO A 134 15.39 2.27 4.08
C PRO A 134 14.85 2.81 5.40
N LEU A 135 15.18 4.06 5.76
CA LEU A 135 14.63 4.70 6.96
C LEU A 135 13.12 4.94 6.82
N ARG A 136 12.68 5.46 5.67
CA ARG A 136 11.25 5.64 5.38
C ARG A 136 10.52 4.30 5.42
N ALA A 137 11.12 3.25 4.87
CA ALA A 137 10.58 1.90 4.92
C ALA A 137 10.37 1.43 6.35
N LEU A 138 11.39 1.58 7.21
CA LEU A 138 11.29 1.21 8.63
C LEU A 138 10.18 1.98 9.34
N MET A 139 10.10 3.30 9.14
CA MET A 139 9.07 4.12 9.76
C MET A 139 7.67 3.76 9.27
N PHE A 140 7.50 3.48 7.98
CA PHE A 140 6.24 2.99 7.42
C PHE A 140 5.83 1.66 8.04
N VAL A 141 6.75 0.70 8.18
CA VAL A 141 6.46 -0.59 8.82
C VAL A 141 6.01 -0.38 10.28
N THR A 142 6.70 0.47 11.05
CA THR A 142 6.28 0.75 12.43
C THR A 142 4.90 1.42 12.50
N ALA A 143 4.60 2.34 11.57
CA ALA A 143 3.32 3.00 11.46
C ALA A 143 2.20 2.03 11.05
N GLN A 144 2.47 1.12 10.11
CA GLN A 144 1.55 0.08 9.67
C GLN A 144 1.21 -0.88 10.81
N CYS A 145 2.21 -1.35 11.56
CA CYS A 145 1.99 -2.19 12.74
C CYS A 145 1.15 -1.45 13.80
N GLY A 146 1.49 -0.20 14.11
CA GLY A 146 0.72 0.62 15.05
C GLY A 146 -0.72 0.85 14.62
N GLY A 147 -0.94 1.18 13.34
CA GLY A 147 -2.26 1.36 12.74
C GLY A 147 -3.09 0.07 12.79
N GLY A 148 -2.49 -1.06 12.42
CA GLY A 148 -3.16 -2.36 12.48
C GLY A 148 -3.58 -2.76 13.88
N ILE A 149 -2.70 -2.56 14.88
CA ILE A 149 -3.03 -2.79 16.29
C ILE A 149 -4.19 -1.88 16.73
N ALA A 150 -4.13 -0.58 16.42
CA ALA A 150 -5.19 0.36 16.78
C ALA A 150 -6.54 0.01 16.11
N GLY A 151 -6.53 -0.43 14.85
CA GLY A 151 -7.72 -0.85 14.12
C GLY A 151 -8.36 -2.09 14.75
N ALA A 152 -7.55 -3.09 15.08
CA ALA A 152 -8.01 -4.29 15.78
C ALA A 152 -8.51 -3.97 17.20
N ALA A 153 -7.84 -3.08 17.94
CA ALA A 153 -8.23 -2.67 19.29
C ALA A 153 -9.57 -1.92 19.29
N LEU A 154 -9.79 -1.02 18.32
CA LEU A 154 -11.08 -0.33 18.18
C LEU A 154 -12.18 -1.32 17.81
N LEU A 155 -11.91 -2.24 16.88
CA LEU A 155 -12.88 -3.28 16.52
C LEU A 155 -13.27 -4.11 17.75
N TYR A 156 -12.29 -4.54 18.55
CA TYR A 156 -12.54 -5.24 19.81
C TYR A 156 -13.43 -4.45 20.76
N GLY A 157 -13.14 -3.15 20.96
CA GLY A 157 -13.88 -2.29 21.87
C GLY A 157 -15.32 -1.97 21.43
N VAL A 158 -15.58 -1.93 20.12
CA VAL A 158 -16.93 -1.68 19.57
C VAL A 158 -17.77 -2.96 19.56
N THR A 159 -17.14 -4.13 19.56
CA THR A 159 -17.85 -5.40 19.53
C THR A 159 -18.36 -5.83 20.91
N VAL A 160 -19.55 -6.44 20.94
CA VAL A 160 -20.21 -6.88 22.18
C VAL A 160 -19.33 -7.93 22.91
N PRO A 161 -19.22 -7.91 24.26
CA PRO A 161 -18.51 -8.94 25.00
C PRO A 161 -18.98 -10.35 24.62
N GLY A 162 -18.07 -11.20 24.19
CA GLY A 162 -18.37 -12.55 23.67
C GLY A 162 -18.29 -12.67 22.14
N TYR A 163 -18.09 -11.57 21.40
CA TYR A 163 -17.93 -11.61 19.95
C TYR A 163 -16.49 -11.93 19.55
N PRO A 164 -16.25 -12.99 18.74
CA PRO A 164 -14.91 -13.36 18.31
C PRO A 164 -14.42 -12.48 17.14
N ALA A 165 -14.46 -11.15 17.30
CA ALA A 165 -14.11 -10.19 16.25
C ALA A 165 -12.67 -10.33 15.73
N LEU A 166 -11.76 -10.79 16.60
CA LEU A 166 -10.36 -11.08 16.28
C LEU A 166 -10.13 -12.53 15.81
N ALA A 167 -11.15 -13.39 15.73
CA ALA A 167 -10.94 -14.77 15.31
C ALA A 167 -10.49 -14.89 13.84
N SER A 168 -10.74 -13.87 13.01
CA SER A 168 -10.18 -13.74 11.66
C SER A 168 -8.66 -13.49 11.64
N ILE A 169 -8.07 -13.08 12.77
CA ILE A 169 -6.63 -12.81 12.95
C ILE A 169 -5.95 -13.97 13.69
N ALA A 170 -6.72 -14.84 14.34
CA ALA A 170 -6.18 -15.96 15.09
C ALA A 170 -5.63 -17.04 14.15
N PRO A 171 -4.43 -17.61 14.44
CA PRO A 171 -3.94 -18.78 13.72
C PRO A 171 -4.97 -19.90 13.83
N HIS A 172 -5.52 -20.32 12.70
CA HIS A 172 -6.44 -21.45 12.71
C HIS A 172 -5.70 -22.72 13.16
N PRO A 173 -6.24 -23.45 14.17
CA PRO A 173 -5.75 -24.76 14.53
C PRO A 173 -6.11 -25.72 13.39
N GLY A 174 -5.21 -25.86 12.43
CA GLY A 174 -5.46 -26.62 11.21
C GLY A 174 -4.20 -27.33 10.73
N HIS A 175 -4.39 -28.53 10.21
CA HIS A 175 -3.42 -29.55 9.77
C HIS A 175 -2.44 -29.15 8.65
N MET A 176 -2.22 -27.86 8.41
CA MET A 176 -1.17 -27.38 7.50
C MET A 176 0.14 -27.22 8.25
N SER A 177 1.17 -27.82 7.69
CA SER A 177 2.53 -27.63 8.13
C SER A 177 2.97 -26.16 7.95
N ALA A 178 3.95 -25.73 8.75
CA ALA A 178 4.42 -24.35 8.69
C ALA A 178 4.94 -23.94 7.30
N TRP A 179 5.53 -24.87 6.56
CA TRP A 179 6.10 -24.61 5.24
C TRP A 179 5.01 -24.41 4.16
N GLU A 180 3.89 -25.13 4.23
CA GLU A 180 2.76 -24.95 3.30
C GLU A 180 2.14 -23.56 3.47
N ARG A 181 1.92 -23.14 4.74
CA ARG A 181 1.39 -21.81 5.07
C ARG A 181 2.32 -20.71 4.57
N PHE A 182 3.61 -20.87 4.81
CA PHE A 182 4.64 -19.96 4.31
C PHE A 182 4.63 -19.88 2.78
N GLY A 183 4.55 -21.02 2.09
CA GLY A 183 4.52 -21.08 0.62
C GLY A 183 3.34 -20.34 0.01
N VAL A 184 2.13 -20.54 0.56
CA VAL A 184 0.93 -19.81 0.13
C VAL A 184 1.07 -18.32 0.36
N GLU A 185 1.47 -17.91 1.57
CA GLU A 185 1.63 -16.50 1.94
C GLU A 185 2.68 -15.79 1.05
N LEU A 186 3.78 -16.48 0.73
CA LEU A 186 4.84 -15.99 -0.15
C LEU A 186 4.31 -15.74 -1.57
N ILE A 187 3.56 -16.69 -2.14
CA ILE A 187 3.01 -16.56 -3.49
C ILE A 187 1.97 -15.44 -3.56
N LEU A 188 1.06 -15.38 -2.58
CA LEU A 188 0.03 -14.33 -2.53
C LEU A 188 0.66 -12.95 -2.32
N SER A 189 1.64 -12.83 -1.43
CA SER A 189 2.40 -11.59 -1.22
C SER A 189 3.16 -11.18 -2.48
N PHE A 190 3.76 -12.14 -3.18
CA PHE A 190 4.46 -11.88 -4.44
C PHE A 190 3.49 -11.34 -5.51
N LEU A 191 2.31 -11.95 -5.68
CA LEU A 191 1.30 -11.48 -6.62
C LEU A 191 0.82 -10.05 -6.30
N LEU A 192 0.62 -9.77 -5.01
CA LEU A 192 0.23 -8.45 -4.54
C LEU A 192 1.32 -7.41 -4.84
N VAL A 193 2.57 -7.69 -4.48
CA VAL A 193 3.72 -6.81 -4.72
C VAL A 193 3.94 -6.60 -6.22
N LEU A 194 3.85 -7.66 -7.02
CA LEU A 194 3.98 -7.58 -8.48
C LEU A 194 2.91 -6.65 -9.07
N THR A 195 1.65 -6.81 -8.63
CA THR A 195 0.55 -5.95 -9.07
C THR A 195 0.76 -4.51 -8.63
N TYR A 196 1.23 -4.28 -7.40
CA TYR A 196 1.53 -2.93 -6.91
C TYR A 196 2.61 -2.25 -7.75
N CYS A 197 3.75 -2.93 -7.97
CA CYS A 197 4.84 -2.41 -8.79
C CYS A 197 4.39 -2.17 -10.24
N GLY A 198 3.68 -3.11 -10.85
CA GLY A 198 3.16 -2.95 -12.20
C GLY A 198 2.08 -1.87 -12.31
N ALA A 199 1.29 -1.66 -11.26
CA ALA A 199 0.23 -0.65 -11.26
C ALA A 199 0.78 0.76 -11.07
N THR A 200 1.90 0.90 -10.36
CA THR A 200 2.56 2.18 -10.03
C THR A 200 3.74 2.52 -10.96
N ASP A 201 4.07 1.66 -11.93
CA ASP A 201 5.12 1.94 -12.91
C ASP A 201 4.75 3.13 -13.82
N GLY A 202 5.63 4.13 -13.86
CA GLY A 202 5.49 5.32 -14.70
C GLY A 202 5.58 5.04 -16.20
N HIS A 203 6.11 3.90 -16.63
CA HIS A 203 6.13 3.49 -18.04
C HIS A 203 4.81 2.86 -18.51
N ARG A 204 3.87 2.62 -17.59
CA ARG A 204 2.56 2.05 -17.90
C ARG A 204 1.74 3.03 -18.73
N ARG A 205 1.41 2.63 -19.96
CA ARG A 205 0.59 3.42 -20.90
C ARG A 205 -0.93 3.29 -20.67
N ALA A 206 -1.35 2.69 -19.57
CA ALA A 206 -2.77 2.46 -19.29
C ALA A 206 -3.42 3.75 -18.75
N LEU A 207 -4.54 4.17 -19.34
CA LEU A 207 -5.39 5.23 -18.80
C LEU A 207 -6.12 4.71 -17.56
N GLY A 208 -5.67 5.06 -16.35
CA GLY A 208 -6.43 4.79 -15.13
C GLY A 208 -5.67 4.98 -13.83
N SER A 209 -6.42 5.09 -12.73
CA SER A 209 -5.87 5.05 -11.37
C SER A 209 -5.29 3.66 -11.08
N ALA A 210 -4.19 3.58 -10.33
CA ALA A 210 -3.63 2.31 -9.86
C ALA A 210 -4.50 1.63 -8.78
N GLY A 211 -5.41 2.39 -8.14
CA GLY A 211 -6.25 1.93 -7.04
C GLY A 211 -7.08 0.68 -7.34
N PRO A 212 -7.87 0.63 -8.44
CA PRO A 212 -8.66 -0.56 -8.79
C PRO A 212 -7.81 -1.82 -9.00
N ALA A 213 -6.62 -1.70 -9.61
CA ALA A 213 -5.74 -2.85 -9.83
C ALA A 213 -5.19 -3.40 -8.51
N ILE A 214 -4.75 -2.51 -7.62
CA ILE A 214 -4.26 -2.87 -6.28
C ILE A 214 -5.39 -3.48 -5.45
N GLY A 215 -6.58 -2.88 -5.46
CA GLY A 215 -7.76 -3.41 -4.78
C GLY A 215 -8.18 -4.79 -5.31
N ALA A 216 -8.17 -4.99 -6.63
CA ALA A 216 -8.47 -6.30 -7.22
C ALA A 216 -7.46 -7.37 -6.78
N ALA A 217 -6.17 -7.03 -6.65
CA ALA A 217 -5.17 -7.95 -6.11
C ALA A 217 -5.43 -8.29 -4.65
N TYR A 218 -5.76 -7.31 -3.80
CA TYR A 218 -6.14 -7.56 -2.40
C TYR A 218 -7.38 -8.45 -2.29
N LEU A 219 -8.41 -8.21 -3.12
CA LEU A 219 -9.60 -9.05 -3.19
C LEU A 219 -9.23 -10.49 -3.54
N ALA A 220 -8.50 -10.69 -4.64
CA ALA A 220 -8.13 -12.02 -5.11
C ALA A 220 -7.27 -12.77 -4.09
N CYS A 221 -6.26 -12.11 -3.50
CA CYS A 221 -5.40 -12.72 -2.51
C CYS A 221 -6.16 -13.07 -1.22
N THR A 222 -7.04 -12.18 -0.76
CA THR A 222 -7.87 -12.43 0.44
C THR A 222 -8.85 -13.56 0.18
N LEU A 223 -9.45 -13.63 -1.00
CA LEU A 223 -10.36 -14.70 -1.38
C LEU A 223 -9.66 -16.07 -1.32
N VAL A 224 -8.47 -16.18 -1.90
CA VAL A 224 -7.69 -17.43 -1.89
C VAL A 224 -7.22 -17.77 -0.47
N SER A 225 -6.69 -16.79 0.28
CA SER A 225 -6.20 -17.00 1.64
C SER A 225 -7.31 -17.49 2.58
N VAL A 226 -8.48 -16.84 2.56
CA VAL A 226 -9.63 -17.23 3.39
C VAL A 226 -10.24 -18.55 2.92
N SER A 227 -10.32 -18.83 1.61
CA SER A 227 -10.80 -20.13 1.09
C SER A 227 -9.98 -21.31 1.59
N ILE A 228 -8.65 -21.19 1.56
CA ILE A 228 -7.74 -22.24 2.03
C ILE A 228 -7.94 -22.50 3.53
N LEU A 229 -8.26 -21.46 4.30
CA LEU A 229 -8.59 -21.58 5.72
C LEU A 229 -9.94 -22.27 5.94
N LEU A 230 -10.95 -22.03 5.09
CA LEU A 230 -12.28 -22.66 5.18
C LEU A 230 -12.28 -24.16 4.87
N GLU A 231 -11.54 -24.58 3.85
CA GLU A 231 -11.66 -25.94 3.30
C GLU A 231 -11.09 -27.01 4.25
N ARG A 232 -10.26 -26.61 5.22
CA ARG A 232 -9.70 -27.50 6.25
C ARG A 232 -10.29 -27.36 7.65
N SER A 233 -11.27 -26.49 7.88
CA SER A 233 -12.10 -26.53 9.10
C SER A 233 -13.29 -27.49 8.99
N SER A 234 -13.50 -28.09 7.81
CA SER A 234 -14.67 -28.90 7.45
C SER A 234 -14.37 -30.41 7.35
N ILE A 235 -13.14 -30.83 7.68
CA ILE A 235 -12.66 -32.22 7.71
C ILE A 235 -12.17 -32.52 9.13
#